data_AF-A0A8T4QB38-F1
#
_entry.id   AF-A0A8T4QB38-F1
#
_cell.length_a   1.000
_cell.length_b   1.000
_cell.length_c   1.000
_cell.angle_alpha   90.00
_cell.angle_beta   90.00
_cell.angle_gamma   90.00
#
_symmetry.space_group_name_H-M   'P 1'
#
loop_
_entity.id
_entity.type
_entity.pdbx_description
1 polymer ?
#
loop_
_entity_poly.entity_id
_entity_poly.type
_entity_poly.pdbx_seq_one_letter_code
_entity_poly.pdbx_strand_id
1 'polypeptide(L)'
;MAKKLKKSKLILITLIFLLFLSYVYKTDIKEITSRVVNPDKLAKENDVEQYNEALKNNDELLCLQIIFEDFKNECLVRVAEAKEDISICEKILNSKAKYSCYTGISQISNDVEICKLVEEDEYWNNVCYKNYAIANNNSDYCWFIQKGTQNNACFYEVVVKTLDWEGCKDITDESKLNKCNNMIAQKSGIIEPCYQMSNIIDRDACIIRLARASNDNKYCEEIKYSTIREDCKKIFTGE
;
A
#
# COMPACT_ATOMS: atom_id res chain seq x y z
N MET A 1 -44.08 -72.58 -38.51
CA MET A 1 -43.89 -71.11 -38.48
C MET A 1 -43.79 -70.51 -37.07
N ALA A 2 -44.51 -71.00 -36.05
CA ALA A 2 -44.56 -70.37 -34.72
C ALA A 2 -43.22 -70.27 -33.93
N LYS A 3 -42.26 -71.20 -34.11
CA LYS A 3 -40.95 -71.16 -33.42
C LYS A 3 -40.03 -70.04 -33.92
N LYS A 4 -40.12 -69.64 -35.19
CA LYS A 4 -39.25 -68.60 -35.79
C LYS A 4 -39.62 -67.20 -35.30
N LEU A 5 -40.91 -66.98 -35.01
CA LEU A 5 -41.44 -65.70 -34.51
C LEU A 5 -41.00 -65.39 -33.07
N LYS A 6 -40.84 -66.42 -32.21
CA LYS A 6 -40.37 -66.24 -30.82
C LYS A 6 -38.91 -65.80 -30.73
N LYS A 7 -38.03 -66.28 -31.63
CA LYS A 7 -36.60 -65.93 -31.63
C LYS A 7 -36.36 -64.47 -32.04
N SER A 8 -37.16 -63.94 -32.96
CA SER A 8 -37.08 -62.54 -33.41
C SER A 8 -37.50 -61.55 -32.31
N LYS A 9 -38.55 -61.84 -31.54
CA LYS A 9 -38.97 -60.99 -30.40
C LYS A 9 -37.92 -60.94 -29.29
N LEU A 10 -37.23 -62.05 -29.02
CA LEU A 10 -36.19 -62.10 -28.00
C LEU A 10 -34.98 -61.23 -28.36
N ILE A 11 -34.57 -61.24 -29.63
CA ILE A 11 -33.47 -60.39 -30.14
C ILE A 11 -33.83 -58.90 -30.08
N LEU A 12 -35.09 -58.56 -30.36
CA LEU A 12 -35.54 -57.17 -30.29
C LEU A 12 -35.54 -56.65 -28.84
N ILE A 13 -35.98 -57.46 -27.87
CA ILE A 13 -35.98 -57.10 -26.45
C ILE A 13 -34.55 -56.91 -25.94
N THR A 14 -33.61 -57.79 -26.30
CA THR A 14 -32.21 -57.62 -25.89
C THR A 14 -31.56 -56.38 -26.49
N LEU A 15 -31.87 -56.04 -27.76
CA LEU A 15 -31.37 -54.79 -28.38
C LEU A 15 -31.94 -53.54 -27.69
N ILE A 16 -33.23 -53.52 -27.37
CA ILE A 16 -33.85 -52.40 -26.63
C ILE A 16 -33.21 -52.24 -25.24
N PHE A 17 -32.96 -53.35 -24.54
CA PHE A 17 -32.33 -53.33 -23.22
C PHE A 17 -30.89 -52.80 -23.27
N LEU A 18 -30.11 -53.20 -24.28
CA LEU A 18 -28.74 -52.68 -24.49
C LEU A 18 -28.73 -51.19 -24.83
N LEU A 19 -29.67 -50.73 -25.67
CA LEU A 19 -29.80 -49.30 -25.97
C LEU A 19 -30.18 -48.50 -24.71
N PHE A 20 -31.10 -49.02 -23.90
CA PHE A 20 -31.49 -48.39 -22.63
C PHE A 20 -30.32 -48.33 -21.64
N LEU A 21 -29.57 -49.43 -21.48
CA LEU A 21 -28.35 -49.45 -20.66
C LEU A 21 -27.32 -48.43 -21.17
N SER A 22 -27.11 -48.33 -22.48
CA SER A 22 -26.18 -47.35 -23.05
C SER A 22 -26.63 -45.89 -22.82
N TYR A 23 -27.94 -45.66 -22.78
CA TYR A 23 -28.54 -44.35 -22.56
C TYR A 23 -28.43 -43.92 -21.10
N VAL A 24 -28.74 -44.82 -20.17
CA VAL A 24 -28.56 -44.62 -18.72
C VAL A 24 -27.08 -44.36 -18.42
N TYR A 25 -26.17 -45.17 -18.96
CA TYR A 25 -24.73 -45.00 -18.74
C TYR A 25 -24.19 -43.66 -19.28
N LYS A 26 -24.75 -43.12 -20.37
CA LYS A 26 -24.37 -41.81 -20.92
C LYS A 26 -24.92 -40.62 -20.12
N THR A 27 -26.06 -40.78 -19.46
CA THR A 27 -26.72 -39.67 -18.74
C THR A 27 -26.10 -39.45 -17.36
N ASP A 28 -25.74 -40.52 -16.64
CA ASP A 28 -25.13 -40.39 -15.31
C ASP A 28 -23.69 -39.85 -15.32
N ILE A 29 -22.89 -40.16 -16.35
CA ILE A 29 -21.47 -39.71 -16.40
C ILE A 29 -21.35 -38.19 -16.63
N LYS A 30 -22.28 -37.57 -17.36
CA LYS A 30 -22.27 -36.12 -17.60
C LYS A 30 -22.62 -35.29 -16.37
N GLU A 31 -23.44 -35.81 -15.45
CA GLU A 31 -23.79 -35.11 -14.22
C GLU A 31 -22.73 -35.29 -13.12
N ILE A 32 -22.01 -36.42 -13.11
CA ILE A 32 -20.90 -36.67 -12.17
C ILE A 32 -19.67 -35.83 -12.55
N THR A 33 -19.40 -35.66 -13.84
CA THR A 33 -18.23 -34.88 -14.30
C THR A 33 -18.40 -33.36 -14.17
N SER A 34 -19.63 -32.84 -14.07
CA SER A 34 -19.86 -31.41 -13.79
C SER A 34 -19.68 -31.03 -12.31
N ARG A 35 -19.59 -32.02 -11.41
CA ARG A 35 -19.38 -31.84 -9.97
C ARG A 35 -17.95 -32.09 -9.50
N VAL A 36 -16.99 -32.29 -10.42
CA VAL A 36 -15.57 -32.33 -10.04
C VAL A 36 -15.15 -30.90 -9.74
N VAL A 37 -15.35 -30.50 -8.48
CA VAL A 37 -14.80 -29.25 -7.96
C VAL A 37 -13.29 -29.34 -8.08
N ASN A 38 -12.69 -28.36 -8.75
CA ASN A 38 -11.24 -28.24 -8.80
C ASN A 38 -10.72 -28.16 -7.35
N PRO A 39 -9.88 -29.11 -6.89
CA PRO A 39 -9.34 -29.10 -5.53
C PRO A 39 -8.68 -27.78 -5.15
N ASP A 40 -8.03 -27.10 -6.09
CA ASP A 40 -7.38 -25.80 -5.85
C ASP A 40 -8.41 -24.70 -5.55
N LYS A 41 -9.58 -24.77 -6.21
CA LYS A 41 -10.67 -23.83 -5.97
C LYS A 41 -11.27 -24.04 -4.57
N LEU A 42 -11.50 -25.29 -4.18
CA LEU A 42 -12.04 -25.62 -2.86
C LEU A 42 -11.08 -25.24 -1.73
N ALA A 43 -9.79 -25.53 -1.89
CA ALA A 43 -8.76 -25.13 -0.93
C ALA A 43 -8.73 -23.61 -0.75
N LYS A 44 -8.82 -22.86 -1.85
CA LYS A 44 -8.85 -21.39 -1.82
C LYS A 44 -10.11 -20.84 -1.14
N GLU A 45 -11.28 -21.44 -1.37
CA GLU A 45 -12.52 -21.03 -0.70
C GLU A 45 -12.45 -21.24 0.81
N ASN A 46 -11.92 -22.38 1.26
CA ASN A 46 -11.71 -22.67 2.67
C ASN A 46 -10.71 -21.72 3.33
N ASP A 47 -9.59 -21.41 2.66
CA ASP A 47 -8.60 -20.44 3.16
C ASP A 47 -9.19 -19.05 3.36
N VAL A 48 -10.09 -18.60 2.47
CA VAL A 48 -10.77 -17.30 2.60
C VAL A 48 -11.70 -17.28 3.81
N GLU A 49 -12.44 -18.36 4.08
CA GLU A 49 -13.29 -18.46 5.26
C GLU A 49 -12.46 -18.40 6.54
N GLN A 50 -11.39 -19.21 6.62
CA GLN A 50 -10.48 -19.24 7.77
C GLN A 50 -9.77 -17.89 7.98
N TYR A 51 -9.32 -17.23 6.91
CA TYR A 51 -8.71 -15.90 6.96
C TYR A 51 -9.67 -14.89 7.60
N ASN A 52 -10.92 -14.83 7.16
CA ASN A 52 -11.90 -13.88 7.69
C ASN A 52 -12.24 -14.16 9.16
N GLU A 53 -12.35 -15.43 9.55
CA GLU A 53 -12.60 -15.82 10.93
C GLU A 53 -11.41 -15.47 11.85
N ALA A 54 -10.18 -15.73 11.39
CA ALA A 54 -8.96 -15.37 12.09
C ALA A 54 -8.88 -13.85 12.36
N LEU A 55 -9.15 -13.02 11.34
CA LEU A 55 -9.16 -11.56 11.49
C LEU A 55 -10.27 -11.07 12.42
N LYS A 56 -11.46 -11.68 12.35
CA LYS A 56 -12.58 -11.30 13.21
C LYS A 56 -12.26 -11.53 14.70
N ASN A 57 -11.50 -12.58 15.00
CA ASN A 57 -11.20 -13.00 16.37
C ASN A 57 -9.78 -12.64 16.83
N ASN A 58 -8.96 -12.04 15.96
CA ASN A 58 -7.51 -11.88 16.15
C ASN A 58 -6.82 -13.20 16.55
N ASP A 59 -7.21 -14.32 15.93
CA ASP A 59 -6.72 -15.65 16.25
C ASP A 59 -5.61 -16.09 15.26
N GLU A 60 -4.37 -16.00 15.73
CA GLU A 60 -3.19 -16.41 14.97
C GLU A 60 -3.15 -17.92 14.67
N LEU A 61 -3.79 -18.76 15.50
CA LEU A 61 -3.80 -20.21 15.28
C LEU A 61 -4.66 -20.56 14.07
N LEU A 62 -5.74 -19.82 13.83
CA LEU A 62 -6.53 -19.93 12.60
C LEU A 62 -5.72 -19.48 11.38
N CYS A 63 -4.92 -18.41 11.48
CA CYS A 63 -4.02 -18.03 10.38
C CYS A 63 -3.04 -19.15 10.00
N LEU A 64 -2.50 -19.87 11.00
CA LEU A 64 -1.54 -20.97 10.75
C LEU A 64 -2.17 -22.17 10.02
N GLN A 65 -3.49 -22.30 10.01
CA GLN A 65 -4.22 -23.38 9.32
C GLN A 65 -4.42 -23.12 7.82
N ILE A 66 -4.26 -21.86 7.38
CA ILE A 66 -4.42 -21.47 5.97
C ILE A 66 -3.38 -22.19 5.10
N ILE A 67 -3.81 -22.73 3.96
CA ILE A 67 -2.95 -23.51 3.06
C ILE A 67 -2.10 -22.59 2.17
N PHE A 68 -2.72 -21.56 1.59
CA PHE A 68 -2.03 -20.64 0.70
C PHE A 68 -1.14 -19.65 1.47
N GLU A 69 0.17 -19.71 1.22
CA GLU A 69 1.15 -18.95 1.99
C GLU A 69 0.95 -17.43 1.93
N ASP A 70 0.50 -16.88 0.81
CA ASP A 70 0.22 -15.43 0.72
C ASP A 70 -0.91 -15.02 1.67
N PHE A 71 -1.99 -15.80 1.75
CA PHE A 71 -3.10 -15.54 2.69
C PHE A 71 -2.68 -15.77 4.14
N LYS A 72 -1.89 -16.81 4.41
CA LYS A 72 -1.35 -17.08 5.75
C LYS A 72 -0.49 -15.92 6.25
N ASN A 73 0.47 -15.49 5.44
CA ASN A 73 1.37 -14.41 5.80
C ASN A 73 0.60 -13.09 6.00
N GLU A 74 -0.33 -12.75 5.11
CA GLU A 74 -1.18 -11.55 5.27
C GLU A 74 -2.05 -11.62 6.54
N CYS A 75 -2.64 -12.79 6.84
CA CYS A 75 -3.42 -13.01 8.06
C CYS A 75 -2.58 -12.77 9.31
N LEU A 76 -1.38 -13.37 9.36
CA LEU A 76 -0.45 -13.21 10.48
C LEU A 76 -0.02 -11.76 10.66
N VAL A 77 0.27 -11.02 9.58
CA VAL A 77 0.58 -9.57 9.67
C VAL A 77 -0.55 -8.81 10.37
N ARG A 78 -1.79 -8.97 9.89
CA ARG A 78 -2.93 -8.22 10.43
C ARG A 78 -3.28 -8.59 11.86
N VAL A 79 -3.17 -9.87 12.22
CA VAL A 79 -3.38 -10.32 13.61
C VAL A 79 -2.26 -9.78 14.51
N ALA A 80 -1.02 -9.75 14.03
CA ALA A 80 0.11 -9.17 14.76
C ALA A 80 -0.08 -7.67 15.02
N GLU A 81 -0.51 -6.92 14.00
CA GLU A 81 -0.84 -5.49 14.11
C GLU A 81 -2.00 -5.25 15.08
N ALA A 82 -3.09 -6.00 14.97
CA ALA A 82 -4.27 -5.85 15.84
C ALA A 82 -3.99 -6.19 17.31
N LYS A 83 -3.01 -7.07 17.56
CA LYS A 83 -2.57 -7.45 18.91
C LYS A 83 -1.34 -6.67 19.40
N GLU A 84 -0.71 -5.89 18.52
CA GLU A 84 0.62 -5.28 18.73
C GLU A 84 1.68 -6.30 19.21
N ASP A 85 1.61 -7.53 18.72
CA ASP A 85 2.45 -8.65 19.18
C ASP A 85 3.50 -9.05 18.12
N ILE A 86 4.73 -8.59 18.33
CA ILE A 86 5.87 -8.85 17.44
C ILE A 86 6.22 -10.34 17.32
N SER A 87 5.87 -11.17 18.32
CA SER A 87 6.19 -12.60 18.30
C SER A 87 5.40 -13.35 17.22
N ILE A 88 4.28 -12.77 16.76
CA ILE A 88 3.50 -13.30 15.64
C ILE A 88 4.24 -13.05 14.32
N CYS A 89 4.97 -11.94 14.18
CA CYS A 89 5.80 -11.67 13.00
C CYS A 89 6.91 -12.72 12.82
N GLU A 90 7.43 -13.30 13.92
CA GLU A 90 8.44 -14.38 13.86
C GLU A 90 7.91 -15.67 13.20
N LYS A 91 6.59 -15.85 13.16
CA LYS A 91 5.94 -17.02 12.55
C LYS A 91 5.81 -16.88 11.03
N ILE A 92 6.10 -15.70 10.47
CA ILE A 92 6.02 -15.40 9.04
C ILE A 92 7.33 -15.85 8.36
N LEU A 93 7.23 -16.83 7.47
CA LEU A 93 8.40 -17.37 6.75
C LEU A 93 8.87 -16.45 5.60
N ASN A 94 7.94 -15.72 4.98
CA ASN A 94 8.28 -14.79 3.91
C ASN A 94 8.91 -13.52 4.50
N SER A 95 10.20 -13.28 4.22
CA SER A 95 10.94 -12.14 4.77
C SER A 95 10.28 -10.79 4.48
N LYS A 96 9.71 -10.59 3.28
CA LYS A 96 9.04 -9.32 2.94
C LYS A 96 7.80 -9.08 3.80
N ALA A 97 6.96 -10.12 3.95
CA ALA A 97 5.79 -10.03 4.82
C ALA A 97 6.19 -9.85 6.30
N LYS A 98 7.26 -10.52 6.74
CA LYS A 98 7.81 -10.40 8.09
C LYS A 98 8.29 -8.97 8.38
N TYR A 99 9.03 -8.35 7.45
CA TYR A 99 9.50 -6.97 7.60
C TYR A 99 8.36 -5.96 7.51
N SER A 100 7.36 -6.22 6.68
CA SER A 100 6.11 -5.45 6.68
C SER A 100 5.39 -5.53 8.03
N CYS A 101 5.35 -6.70 8.65
CA CYS A 101 4.77 -6.91 9.99
C CYS A 101 5.44 -6.03 11.04
N TYR A 102 6.78 -6.08 11.14
CA TYR A 102 7.51 -5.23 12.08
C TYR A 102 7.30 -3.74 11.80
N THR A 103 7.27 -3.34 10.53
CA THR A 103 7.00 -1.93 10.15
C THR A 103 5.61 -1.49 10.57
N GLY A 104 4.58 -2.32 10.37
CA GLY A 104 3.21 -2.00 10.79
C GLY A 104 3.10 -1.85 12.30
N ILE A 105 3.69 -2.79 13.06
CA ILE A 105 3.68 -2.72 14.52
C ILE A 105 4.44 -1.48 15.02
N SER A 106 5.63 -1.17 14.49
CA SER A 106 6.39 0.02 14.93
C SER A 106 5.58 1.32 14.82
N GLN A 107 4.74 1.43 13.79
CA GLN A 107 3.84 2.57 13.62
C GLN A 107 2.69 2.58 14.62
N ILE A 108 2.05 1.43 14.87
CA ILE A 108 0.86 1.33 15.73
C ILE A 108 1.25 1.47 17.21
N SER A 109 2.31 0.78 17.64
CA SER A 109 2.79 0.81 19.02
C SER A 109 3.63 2.03 19.36
N ASN A 110 3.99 2.83 18.34
CA ASN A 110 4.91 3.95 18.45
C ASN A 110 6.30 3.55 19.01
N ASP A 111 6.75 2.32 18.73
CA ASP A 111 8.06 1.82 19.13
C ASP A 111 9.04 1.74 17.95
N VAL A 112 9.94 2.72 17.86
CA VAL A 112 10.96 2.79 16.79
C VAL A 112 12.01 1.68 16.89
N GLU A 113 12.21 1.11 18.08
CA GLU A 113 13.25 0.09 18.30
C GLU A 113 12.96 -1.17 17.50
N ILE A 114 11.68 -1.41 17.15
CA ILE A 114 11.24 -2.48 16.25
C ILE A 114 11.90 -2.36 14.87
N CYS A 115 12.22 -1.16 14.38
CA CYS A 115 12.93 -0.99 13.10
C CYS A 115 14.35 -1.56 13.11
N LYS A 116 14.94 -1.82 14.29
CA LYS A 116 16.24 -2.53 14.40
C LYS A 116 16.13 -4.00 14.02
N LEU A 117 14.95 -4.60 14.11
CA LEU A 117 14.71 -6.00 13.72
C LEU A 117 14.77 -6.24 12.21
N VAL A 118 14.86 -5.18 11.40
CA VAL A 118 14.99 -5.24 9.94
C VAL A 118 16.29 -4.60 9.43
N GLU A 119 17.28 -4.39 10.30
CA GLU A 119 18.52 -3.69 9.95
C GLU A 119 19.38 -4.37 8.88
N GLU A 120 19.25 -5.70 8.74
CA GLU A 120 19.99 -6.47 7.74
C GLU A 120 19.51 -6.22 6.30
N ASP A 121 18.28 -5.70 6.12
CA ASP A 121 17.72 -5.34 4.82
C ASP A 121 17.58 -3.82 4.70
N GLU A 122 18.52 -3.19 4.00
CA GLU A 122 18.60 -1.74 3.85
C GLU A 122 17.28 -1.12 3.33
N TYR A 123 16.63 -1.78 2.38
CA TYR A 123 15.38 -1.27 1.81
C TYR A 123 14.28 -1.25 2.87
N TRP A 124 14.10 -2.35 3.59
CA TRP A 124 13.06 -2.45 4.62
C TRP A 124 13.37 -1.62 5.86
N ASN A 125 14.64 -1.49 6.22
CA ASN A 125 15.08 -0.58 7.27
C ASN A 125 14.70 0.87 6.96
N ASN A 126 15.03 1.34 5.76
CA ASN A 126 14.65 2.68 5.29
C ASN A 126 13.13 2.86 5.24
N VAL A 127 12.37 1.85 4.79
CA VAL A 127 10.90 1.89 4.77
C VAL A 127 10.34 2.00 6.19
N CYS A 128 10.88 1.23 7.15
CA CYS A 128 10.43 1.25 8.54
C CYS A 128 10.61 2.63 9.17
N TYR A 129 11.83 3.19 9.13
CA TYR A 129 12.09 4.52 9.69
C TYR A 129 11.28 5.62 9.01
N LYS A 130 11.12 5.56 7.67
CA LYS A 130 10.29 6.53 6.94
C LYS A 130 8.84 6.48 7.43
N ASN A 131 8.26 5.29 7.48
CA ASN A 131 6.88 5.08 7.86
C ASN A 131 6.61 5.49 9.31
N TYR A 132 7.57 5.20 10.20
CA TYR A 132 7.54 5.62 11.59
C TYR A 132 7.60 7.16 11.71
N ALA A 133 8.56 7.81 11.03
CA ALA A 133 8.72 9.26 11.01
C ALA A 133 7.43 9.98 10.58
N ILE A 134 6.78 9.49 9.52
CA ILE A 134 5.54 10.06 8.98
C ILE A 134 4.36 9.80 9.92
N ALA A 135 4.22 8.58 10.46
CA ALA A 135 3.15 8.25 11.38
C ALA A 135 3.19 9.15 12.64
N ASN A 136 4.39 9.38 13.15
CA ASN A 136 4.64 10.13 14.37
C ASN A 136 5.00 11.61 14.17
N ASN A 137 4.92 12.10 12.93
CA ASN A 137 5.21 13.51 12.60
C ASN A 137 6.58 13.99 13.10
N ASN A 138 7.58 13.11 13.11
CA ASN A 138 8.90 13.41 13.66
C ASN A 138 9.99 13.14 12.60
N SER A 139 10.56 14.22 12.08
CA SER A 139 11.58 14.19 11.02
C SER A 139 12.94 13.71 11.51
N ASP A 140 13.20 13.70 12.83
CA ASP A 140 14.48 13.23 13.37
C ASP A 140 14.74 11.78 12.96
N TYR A 141 13.67 10.99 12.82
CA TYR A 141 13.81 9.60 12.38
C TYR A 141 14.19 9.44 10.92
N CYS A 142 14.01 10.47 10.09
CA CYS A 142 14.48 10.45 8.71
C CYS A 142 16.03 10.33 8.66
N TRP A 143 16.76 10.79 9.68
CA TRP A 143 18.22 10.67 9.74
C TRP A 143 18.74 9.24 9.82
N PHE A 144 17.92 8.28 10.23
CA PHE A 144 18.30 6.85 10.24
C PHE A 144 18.17 6.19 8.85
N ILE A 145 17.56 6.88 7.89
CA ILE A 145 17.45 6.41 6.50
C ILE A 145 18.75 6.70 5.77
N GLN A 146 19.22 5.76 4.95
CA GLN A 146 20.39 5.97 4.11
C GLN A 146 20.25 7.26 3.28
N LYS A 147 21.31 8.08 3.30
CA LYS A 147 21.34 9.39 2.65
C LYS A 147 21.10 9.26 1.15
N GLY A 148 20.12 10.01 0.64
CA GLY A 148 19.76 10.01 -0.78
C GLY A 148 18.29 10.29 -1.03
N THR A 149 17.74 9.67 -2.08
CA THR A 149 16.36 9.93 -2.54
C THR A 149 15.30 9.60 -1.50
N GLN A 150 15.48 8.50 -0.74
CA GLN A 150 14.51 8.04 0.26
C GLN A 150 14.51 8.93 1.51
N ASN A 151 15.68 9.27 2.04
CA ASN A 151 15.82 10.21 3.15
C ASN A 151 15.22 11.59 2.82
N ASN A 152 15.53 12.15 1.65
CA ASN A 152 14.92 13.42 1.20
C ASN A 152 13.38 13.33 1.04
N ALA A 153 12.86 12.17 0.65
CA ALA A 153 11.41 11.96 0.56
C ALA A 153 10.77 11.88 1.95
N CYS A 154 11.44 11.26 2.93
CA CYS A 154 11.00 11.24 4.32
C CYS A 154 10.86 12.65 4.90
N PHE A 155 11.93 13.46 4.84
CA PHE A 155 11.90 14.85 5.33
C PHE A 155 10.79 15.64 4.67
N TYR A 156 10.70 15.58 3.33
CA TYR A 156 9.65 16.25 2.58
C TYR A 156 8.26 15.87 3.10
N GLU A 157 7.94 14.58 3.18
CA GLU A 157 6.61 14.09 3.57
C GLU A 157 6.24 14.48 5.01
N VAL A 158 7.18 14.40 5.96
CA VAL A 158 6.95 14.84 7.34
C VAL A 158 6.69 16.34 7.39
N VAL A 159 7.55 17.15 6.78
CA VAL A 159 7.44 18.63 6.76
C VAL A 159 6.16 19.10 6.09
N VAL A 160 5.76 18.48 4.97
CA VAL A 160 4.48 18.79 4.30
C VAL A 160 3.29 18.56 5.23
N LYS A 161 3.36 17.49 6.02
CA LYS A 161 2.28 17.07 6.91
C LYS A 161 2.22 17.95 8.16
N THR A 162 3.35 18.33 8.74
CA THR A 162 3.43 19.14 9.96
C THR A 162 3.38 20.64 9.71
N LEU A 163 3.66 21.07 8.47
CA LEU A 163 3.93 22.45 8.09
C LEU A 163 5.12 23.09 8.83
N ASP A 164 5.99 22.27 9.41
CA ASP A 164 7.24 22.72 10.04
C ASP A 164 8.30 22.99 8.96
N TRP A 165 8.41 24.24 8.56
CA TRP A 165 9.29 24.63 7.47
C TRP A 165 10.78 24.41 7.78
N GLU A 166 11.17 24.36 9.05
CA GLU A 166 12.58 24.21 9.41
C GLU A 166 13.14 22.88 8.92
N GLY A 167 12.31 21.83 8.92
CA GLY A 167 12.71 20.52 8.39
C GLY A 167 12.97 20.49 6.89
N CYS A 168 12.56 21.52 6.11
CA CYS A 168 12.99 21.60 4.70
C CYS A 168 14.52 21.73 4.60
N LYS A 169 15.19 22.33 5.60
CA LYS A 169 16.65 22.57 5.61
C LYS A 169 17.46 21.27 5.56
N ASP A 170 16.87 20.15 5.98
CA ASP A 170 17.52 18.85 6.01
C ASP A 170 17.47 18.11 4.66
N ILE A 171 16.71 18.64 3.68
CA ILE A 171 16.64 18.10 2.33
C ILE A 171 17.87 18.54 1.54
N THR A 172 18.71 17.58 1.15
CA THR A 172 19.97 17.88 0.45
C THR A 172 19.82 18.02 -1.07
N ASP A 173 18.71 17.56 -1.64
CA ASP A 173 18.40 17.71 -3.06
C ASP A 173 17.79 19.09 -3.31
N GLU A 174 18.48 19.95 -4.06
CA GLU A 174 18.08 21.36 -4.27
C GLU A 174 16.70 21.49 -4.92
N SER A 175 16.34 20.61 -5.85
CA SER A 175 15.04 20.62 -6.51
C SER A 175 13.91 20.29 -5.52
N LYS A 176 14.11 19.26 -4.69
CA LYS A 176 13.17 18.89 -3.62
C LYS A 176 13.10 19.94 -2.51
N LEU A 177 14.24 20.54 -2.13
CA LEU A 177 14.31 21.64 -1.18
C LEU A 177 13.48 22.83 -1.66
N ASN A 178 13.71 23.26 -2.91
CA ASN A 178 12.95 24.35 -3.52
C ASN A 178 11.45 24.03 -3.60
N LYS A 179 11.09 22.77 -3.92
CA LYS A 179 9.69 22.33 -3.90
C LYS A 179 9.09 22.37 -2.49
N CYS A 180 9.83 21.92 -1.48
CA CYS A 180 9.44 21.95 -0.06
C CYS A 180 9.14 23.39 0.37
N ASN A 181 10.12 24.28 0.21
CA ASN A 181 10.02 25.70 0.57
C ASN A 181 8.82 26.39 -0.10
N ASN A 182 8.66 26.20 -1.41
CA ASN A 182 7.52 26.74 -2.17
C ASN A 182 6.17 26.32 -1.60
N MET A 183 6.02 25.03 -1.31
CA MET A 183 4.75 24.49 -0.88
C MET A 183 4.45 24.87 0.57
N ILE A 184 5.46 24.86 1.45
CA ILE A 184 5.28 25.30 2.83
C ILE A 184 4.88 26.77 2.86
N ALA A 185 5.60 27.66 2.17
CA ALA A 185 5.26 29.07 2.12
C ALA A 185 3.78 29.30 1.74
N GLN A 186 3.33 28.68 0.65
CA GLN A 186 1.93 28.79 0.19
C GLN A 186 0.90 28.27 1.20
N LYS A 187 1.21 27.19 1.92
CA LYS A 187 0.27 26.55 2.84
C LYS A 187 0.25 27.20 4.22
N SER A 188 1.39 27.65 4.73
CA SER A 188 1.52 28.24 6.06
C SER A 188 1.40 29.76 6.06
N GLY A 189 1.56 30.41 4.90
CA GLY A 189 1.59 31.87 4.78
C GLY A 189 2.90 32.49 5.25
N ILE A 190 3.95 31.69 5.45
CA ILE A 190 5.25 32.10 5.98
C ILE A 190 6.20 32.39 4.80
N ILE A 191 6.92 33.51 4.80
CA ILE A 191 7.81 33.92 3.69
C ILE A 191 9.23 33.36 3.82
N GLU A 192 9.66 33.08 5.04
CA GLU A 192 10.99 32.58 5.41
C GLU A 192 11.48 31.39 4.58
N PRO A 193 10.63 30.38 4.24
CA PRO A 193 11.03 29.28 3.37
C PRO A 193 11.49 29.76 1.99
N CYS A 194 10.85 30.79 1.40
CA CYS A 194 11.26 31.33 0.11
C CYS A 194 12.69 31.92 0.17
N TYR A 195 13.09 32.51 1.30
CA TYR A 195 14.45 33.05 1.46
C TYR A 195 15.54 31.98 1.54
N GLN A 196 15.19 30.71 1.80
CA GLN A 196 16.16 29.60 1.80
C GLN A 196 16.57 29.16 0.39
N MET A 197 15.90 29.66 -0.65
CA MET A 197 16.18 29.29 -2.04
C MET A 197 17.40 30.09 -2.54
N SER A 198 18.41 29.36 -3.04
CA SER A 198 19.68 29.89 -3.57
C SER A 198 19.45 30.77 -4.81
N ASN A 199 18.63 30.28 -5.73
CA ASN A 199 18.32 30.93 -6.99
C ASN A 199 17.30 32.06 -6.78
N ILE A 200 17.69 33.28 -7.19
CA ILE A 200 16.85 34.48 -7.07
C ILE A 200 15.51 34.38 -7.80
N ILE A 201 15.49 33.72 -8.97
CA ILE A 201 14.27 33.55 -9.77
C ILE A 201 13.32 32.58 -9.07
N ASP A 202 13.83 31.46 -8.54
CA ASP A 202 13.00 30.49 -7.81
C ASP A 202 12.45 31.10 -6.51
N ARG A 203 13.26 31.88 -5.79
CA ARG A 203 12.81 32.64 -4.62
C ARG A 203 11.70 33.62 -5.00
N ASP A 204 11.91 34.46 -6.00
CA ASP A 204 10.92 35.46 -6.41
C ASP A 204 9.62 34.80 -6.90
N ALA A 205 9.73 33.66 -7.60
CA ALA A 205 8.57 32.84 -7.98
C ALA A 205 7.84 32.25 -6.76
N CYS A 206 8.56 31.83 -5.72
CA CYS A 206 7.98 31.40 -4.45
C CYS A 206 7.19 32.53 -3.78
N ILE A 207 7.78 33.72 -3.70
CA ILE A 207 7.15 34.91 -3.10
C ILE A 207 5.87 35.31 -3.85
N ILE A 208 5.85 35.28 -5.19
CA ILE A 208 4.61 35.52 -5.95
C ILE A 208 3.52 34.50 -5.60
N ARG A 209 3.88 33.21 -5.52
CA ARG A 209 2.90 32.16 -5.20
C ARG A 209 2.34 32.34 -3.79
N LEU A 210 3.19 32.71 -2.83
CA LEU A 210 2.77 33.09 -1.48
C LEU A 210 1.82 34.30 -1.51
N ALA A 211 2.17 35.37 -2.23
CA ALA A 211 1.32 36.55 -2.39
C ALA A 211 -0.07 36.18 -2.89
N ARG A 212 -0.14 35.35 -3.94
CA ARG A 212 -1.41 34.85 -4.50
C ARG A 212 -2.19 33.99 -3.51
N ALA A 213 -1.52 33.04 -2.85
CA ALA A 213 -2.17 32.10 -1.93
C ALA A 213 -2.73 32.81 -0.68
N SER A 214 -2.05 33.82 -0.18
CA SER A 214 -2.44 34.62 0.98
C SER A 214 -3.35 35.81 0.63
N ASN A 215 -3.50 36.13 -0.66
CA ASN A 215 -4.12 37.35 -1.15
C ASN A 215 -3.53 38.64 -0.51
N ASP A 216 -2.22 38.67 -0.26
CA ASP A 216 -1.51 39.81 0.32
C ASP A 216 -0.47 40.36 -0.67
N ASN A 217 -0.74 41.55 -1.20
CA ASN A 217 0.12 42.21 -2.18
C ASN A 217 1.43 42.74 -1.58
N LYS A 218 1.55 42.84 -0.24
CA LYS A 218 2.77 43.33 0.42
C LYS A 218 3.96 42.45 0.11
N TYR A 219 3.74 41.14 -0.06
CA TYR A 219 4.78 40.20 -0.46
C TYR A 219 5.41 40.55 -1.81
N CYS A 220 4.72 41.26 -2.71
CA CYS A 220 5.31 41.68 -3.97
C CYS A 220 6.52 42.62 -3.75
N GLU A 221 6.57 43.41 -2.67
CA GLU A 221 7.72 44.29 -2.39
C GLU A 221 9.00 43.53 -2.04
N GLU A 222 8.88 42.28 -1.60
CA GLU A 222 10.01 41.39 -1.26
C GLU A 222 10.68 40.77 -2.50
N ILE A 223 10.05 40.86 -3.67
CA ILE A 223 10.56 40.31 -4.93
C ILE A 223 11.73 41.16 -5.42
N LYS A 224 12.89 40.56 -5.68
CA LYS A 224 14.09 41.31 -6.08
C LYS A 224 14.09 41.73 -7.54
N TYR A 225 13.62 40.88 -8.45
CA TYR A 225 13.62 41.18 -9.87
C TYR A 225 12.44 42.10 -10.24
N SER A 226 12.74 43.30 -10.75
CA SER A 226 11.75 44.36 -10.97
C SER A 226 10.61 43.93 -11.88
N THR A 227 10.88 43.25 -13.01
CA THR A 227 9.83 42.77 -13.92
C THR A 227 8.86 41.82 -13.21
N ILE A 228 9.39 40.89 -12.42
CA ILE A 228 8.60 39.92 -11.66
C ILE A 228 7.78 40.62 -10.56
N ARG A 229 8.35 41.65 -9.93
CA ARG A 229 7.67 42.48 -8.93
C ARG A 229 6.47 43.22 -9.52
N GLU A 230 6.64 43.88 -10.66
CA GLU A 230 5.55 44.60 -11.32
C GLU A 230 4.45 43.64 -11.79
N ASP A 231 4.83 42.49 -12.35
CA ASP A 231 3.87 41.43 -12.70
C ASP A 231 3.11 40.90 -11.47
N CYS A 232 3.77 40.82 -10.31
CA CYS A 232 3.13 40.46 -9.04
C CYS A 232 2.05 41.48 -8.66
N LYS A 233 2.36 42.79 -8.74
CA LYS A 233 1.43 43.87 -8.36
C LYS A 233 0.17 43.90 -9.22
N LYS A 234 0.32 43.69 -10.53
CA LYS A 234 -0.80 43.71 -11.49
C LYS A 234 -1.90 42.69 -11.16
N ILE A 235 -1.53 41.55 -10.59
CA ILE A 235 -2.49 40.51 -10.16
C ILE A 235 -3.52 41.08 -9.17
N PHE A 236 -3.14 42.06 -8.35
CA PHE A 236 -3.99 42.64 -7.31
C PHE A 236 -4.67 43.95 -7.73
N THR A 237 -4.22 44.59 -8.81
CA THR A 237 -4.84 45.81 -9.36
C THR A 237 -5.87 45.49 -10.44
N GLY A 238 -5.85 44.28 -11.01
CA GLY A 238 -6.75 43.88 -12.10
C GLY A 238 -6.37 44.46 -13.47
N GLU A 239 -5.10 44.84 -13.63
CA GLU A 239 -4.49 45.38 -14.86
C GLU A 239 -3.87 44.30 -15.75
#